data_AF-A0A3P7LSF5-F1
#
_entry.id   AF-A0A3P7LSF5-F1
#
_cell.length_a   1.000
_cell.length_b   1.000
_cell.length_c   1.000
_cell.angle_alpha   90.00
_cell.angle_beta   90.00
_cell.angle_gamma   90.00
#
_symmetry.space_group_name_H-M   'P 1'
#
loop_
_entity.id
_entity.type
_entity.pdbx_description
1 polymer ?
#
loop_
_entity_poly.entity_id
_entity_poly.type
_entity_poly.pdbx_seq_one_letter_code
_entity_poly.pdbx_strand_id
1 'polypeptide(L)'
;MENYTVQSDPPQVNPELTLRSSYAMIGVLSVFYAAMFIAGLIGNFAVLLIVLRNRHMRSVTNIFICNLSAADLLVTIFVEPLTLLQNIFIGNALK
;
A
#
# COMPACT_ATOMS: atom_id res chain seq x y z
N MET A 1 -10.77 22.68 -45.55
CA MET A 1 -9.61 21.97 -44.97
C MET A 1 -8.77 22.99 -44.22
N GLU A 2 -9.37 23.70 -43.26
CA GLU A 2 -8.69 24.79 -42.59
C GLU A 2 -8.54 24.45 -41.12
N ASN A 3 -7.28 24.17 -40.79
CA ASN A 3 -6.66 24.34 -39.49
C ASN A 3 -7.21 23.50 -38.33
N TYR A 4 -6.83 22.23 -38.36
CA TYR A 4 -6.24 21.56 -37.20
C TYR A 4 -4.95 22.32 -36.81
N THR A 5 -5.06 23.60 -36.43
CA THR A 5 -4.05 24.22 -35.58
C THR A 5 -4.14 23.40 -34.31
N VAL A 6 -3.26 22.41 -34.24
CA VAL A 6 -2.78 21.82 -33.01
C VAL A 6 -2.37 23.01 -32.16
N GLN A 7 -3.31 23.50 -31.36
CA GLN A 7 -3.05 24.41 -30.26
C GLN A 7 -2.17 23.58 -29.33
N SER A 8 -0.86 23.62 -29.58
CA SER A 8 0.17 23.10 -28.69
C SER A 8 0.34 24.06 -27.52
N ASP A 9 -0.78 24.60 -27.00
CA ASP A 9 -0.79 25.07 -25.64
C ASP A 9 -0.57 23.81 -24.80
N PRO A 10 0.35 23.85 -23.83
CA PRO A 10 0.41 22.78 -22.85
C PRO A 10 -1.02 22.59 -22.33
N PRO A 11 -1.50 21.34 -22.16
CA PRO A 11 -2.84 21.11 -21.65
C PRO A 11 -3.02 22.03 -20.45
N GLN A 12 -3.99 22.94 -20.52
CA GLN A 12 -4.28 23.87 -19.44
C GLN A 12 -4.88 23.02 -18.33
N VAL A 13 -3.99 22.37 -17.57
CA VAL A 13 -4.28 21.40 -16.54
C VAL A 13 -5.04 22.17 -15.47
N ASN A 14 -6.37 22.00 -15.45
CA ASN A 14 -7.23 22.67 -14.49
C ASN A 14 -6.76 22.32 -13.07
N PRO A 15 -6.23 23.29 -12.29
CA PRO A 15 -5.65 23.01 -10.98
C PRO A 15 -6.64 22.33 -10.03
N GLU A 16 -7.92 22.67 -10.14
CA GLU A 16 -9.00 22.06 -9.36
C GLU A 16 -9.15 20.56 -9.65
N LEU A 17 -9.06 20.17 -10.93
CA LEU A 17 -9.24 18.78 -11.34
C LEU A 17 -8.02 17.93 -10.95
N THR A 18 -6.83 18.49 -11.07
CA THR A 18 -5.57 17.84 -10.66
C THR A 18 -5.50 17.67 -9.15
N LEU A 19 -5.89 18.71 -8.41
CA LEU A 19 -5.94 18.66 -6.94
C LEU A 19 -6.98 17.64 -6.46
N ARG A 20 -8.17 17.61 -7.05
CA ARG A 20 -9.20 16.61 -6.78
C ARG A 20 -8.73 15.18 -7.06
N SER A 21 -8.02 14.99 -8.17
CA SER A 21 -7.46 13.69 -8.55
C SER A 21 -6.39 13.23 -7.56
N SER A 22 -5.53 14.15 -7.11
CA SER A 22 -4.53 13.88 -6.06
C SER A 22 -5.17 13.51 -4.72
N TYR A 23 -6.18 14.25 -4.25
CA TYR A 23 -6.87 13.92 -3.00
C TYR A 23 -7.66 12.61 -3.08
N ALA A 24 -8.31 12.35 -4.21
CA ALA A 24 -9.01 11.09 -4.44
C ALA A 24 -8.03 9.91 -4.40
N MET A 25 -6.85 10.06 -5.01
CA MET A 25 -5.81 9.02 -5.00
C MET A 25 -5.30 8.76 -3.58
N ILE A 26 -5.03 9.79 -2.78
CA ILE A 26 -4.61 9.65 -1.37
C ILE A 26 -5.69 8.92 -0.55
N GLY A 27 -6.96 9.28 -0.73
CA GLY A 27 -8.07 8.64 -0.04
C GLY A 27 -8.20 7.15 -0.39
N VAL A 28 -8.14 6.81 -1.68
CA VAL A 28 -8.21 5.42 -2.16
C VAL A 28 -7.03 4.60 -1.65
N LEU A 29 -5.80 5.12 -1.73
CA LEU A 29 -4.61 4.47 -1.21
C LEU A 29 -4.74 4.21 0.29
N SER A 30 -5.19 5.20 1.06
CA SER A 30 -5.36 5.07 2.51
C SER A 30 -6.31 3.94 2.89
N VAL A 31 -7.46 3.84 2.21
CA VAL A 31 -8.44 2.77 2.44
C VAL A 31 -7.86 1.41 2.05
N PHE A 32 -7.18 1.33 0.91
CA PHE A 32 -6.58 0.09 0.43
C PHE A 32 -5.48 -0.41 1.38
N TYR A 33 -4.61 0.48 1.83
CA TYR A 33 -3.56 0.16 2.80
C TYR A 33 -4.14 -0.26 4.15
N ALA A 34 -5.19 0.39 4.64
CA ALA A 34 -5.88 -0.04 5.86
C ALA A 34 -6.49 -1.44 5.71
N ALA A 35 -7.10 -1.75 4.57
CA ALA A 35 -7.64 -3.07 4.29
C ALA A 35 -6.55 -4.15 4.22
N MET A 36 -5.44 -3.86 3.54
CA MET A 36 -4.27 -4.76 3.46
C MET A 36 -3.62 -4.98 4.83
N PHE A 37 -3.54 -3.93 5.66
CA PHE A 37 -3.04 -4.03 7.03
C PHE A 37 -3.89 -4.98 7.87
N ILE A 38 -5.22 -4.83 7.83
CA ILE A 38 -6.15 -5.70 8.57
C ILE A 38 -6.08 -7.14 8.04
N ALA A 39 -6.11 -7.31 6.72
CA ALA A 39 -6.03 -8.63 6.09
C ALA A 39 -4.70 -9.33 6.39
N GLY A 40 -3.59 -8.60 6.32
CA GLY A 40 -2.24 -9.08 6.64
C GLY A 40 -2.10 -9.46 8.10
N LEU A 41 -2.63 -8.66 9.03
CA LEU A 41 -2.67 -9.02 10.46
C LEU A 41 -3.48 -10.30 10.69
N ILE A 42 -4.72 -10.36 10.19
CA ILE A 42 -5.59 -11.52 10.43
C ILE A 42 -5.00 -12.79 9.82
N GLY A 43 -4.55 -12.73 8.56
CA GLY A 43 -4.01 -13.87 7.84
C GLY A 43 -2.72 -14.41 8.48
N ASN A 44 -1.74 -13.52 8.71
CA ASN A 44 -0.45 -13.94 9.26
C ASN A 44 -0.54 -14.33 10.74
N PHE A 45 -1.40 -13.67 11.52
CA PHE A 45 -1.62 -14.04 12.93
C PHE A 45 -2.35 -15.38 13.06
N ALA A 46 -3.35 -15.66 12.22
CA ALA A 46 -4.02 -16.96 12.21
C ALA A 46 -3.03 -18.09 11.87
N VAL A 47 -2.18 -17.89 10.86
CA VAL A 47 -1.12 -18.84 10.50
C VAL A 47 -0.17 -19.05 11.68
N LEU A 48 0.34 -17.98 12.28
CA LEU A 48 1.23 -18.05 13.44
C LEU A 48 0.58 -18.83 14.60
N LEU A 49 -0.69 -18.58 14.91
CA LEU A 49 -1.44 -19.29 15.96
C LEU A 49 -1.61 -20.78 15.64
N ILE A 50 -1.95 -21.13 14.40
CA ILE A 50 -2.10 -22.53 13.97
C ILE A 50 -0.77 -23.28 14.09
N VAL A 51 0.32 -22.65 13.65
CA VAL A 51 1.68 -23.21 13.74
C VAL A 51 2.11 -23.38 15.21
N LEU A 52 1.86 -22.39 16.06
CA LEU A 52 2.17 -22.46 17.50
C LEU A 52 1.34 -23.51 18.24
N ARG A 53 0.06 -23.66 17.87
CA ARG A 53 -0.87 -24.65 18.45
C ARG A 53 -0.43 -26.08 18.14
N ASN A 54 0.02 -26.35 16.91
CA ASN A 54 0.47 -27.68 16.49
C ASN A 54 1.99 -27.89 16.66
N ARG A 55 2.42 -27.93 17.94
CA ARG A 55 3.82 -28.12 18.33
C ARG A 55 4.45 -29.46 17.90
N HIS A 56 3.63 -30.45 17.55
CA HIS A 56 4.05 -31.82 17.21
C HIS A 56 4.46 -32.01 15.74
N MET A 57 4.26 -30.99 14.88
CA MET A 57 4.59 -31.04 13.45
C MET A 57 5.69 -30.02 13.09
N ARG A 58 6.84 -30.06 13.79
CA ARG A 58 8.03 -29.24 13.46
C ARG A 58 8.79 -29.80 12.24
N SER A 59 8.10 -29.95 11.11
CA SER A 59 8.75 -30.19 9.81
C SER A 59 9.27 -28.88 9.23
N VAL A 60 10.23 -28.94 8.31
CA VAL A 60 10.87 -27.80 7.61
C VAL A 60 9.83 -26.83 7.03
N THR A 61 8.74 -27.37 6.49
CA THR A 61 7.61 -26.59 5.95
C THR A 61 6.97 -25.67 6.98
N ASN A 62 6.83 -26.11 8.22
CA ASN A 62 6.16 -25.34 9.27
C ASN A 62 7.03 -24.17 9.76
N ILE A 63 8.35 -24.35 9.75
CA ILE A 63 9.32 -23.27 10.03
C ILE A 63 9.31 -22.24 8.91
N PHE A 64 9.25 -22.68 7.65
CA PHE A 64 9.15 -21.78 6.50
C PHE A 64 7.88 -20.91 6.55
N ILE A 65 6.73 -21.52 6.86
CA ILE A 65 5.45 -20.82 7.01
C ILE A 65 5.51 -19.80 8.16
N CYS A 66 6.09 -20.17 9.30
CA CYS A 66 6.27 -19.26 10.43
C CYS A 66 7.14 -18.06 10.05
N ASN A 67 8.26 -18.30 9.39
CA ASN A 67 9.17 -17.25 8.94
C ASN A 67 8.52 -16.32 7.90
N LEU A 68 7.73 -16.87 6.98
CA LEU A 68 6.95 -16.10 6.01
C LEU A 68 5.95 -15.19 6.73
N SER A 69 5.15 -15.74 7.66
CA SER A 69 4.18 -14.94 8.42
C SER A 69 4.82 -13.86 9.29
N ALA A 70 6.00 -14.11 9.85
CA ALA A 70 6.76 -13.13 10.61
C ALA A 70 7.32 -12.01 9.72
N ALA A 71 7.82 -12.35 8.53
CA ALA A 71 8.28 -11.38 7.54
C ALA A 71 7.13 -10.49 7.07
N ASP A 72 5.95 -11.06 6.80
CA ASP A 72 4.77 -10.30 6.38
C ASP A 72 4.28 -9.35 7.49
N LEU A 73 4.31 -9.77 8.76
CA LEU A 73 4.01 -8.89 9.89
C LEU A 73 5.02 -7.75 10.01
N LEU A 74 6.32 -8.01 9.82
CA LEU A 74 7.35 -6.98 9.81
C LEU A 74 7.14 -5.99 8.65
N VAL A 75 6.85 -6.47 7.44
CA VAL A 75 6.55 -5.61 6.30
C VAL A 75 5.31 -4.77 6.58
N THR A 76 4.25 -5.37 7.11
CA THR A 76 3.00 -4.68 7.44
C THR A 76 3.20 -3.60 8.52
N ILE A 77 4.10 -3.81 9.48
CA ILE A 77 4.35 -2.86 10.58
C ILE A 77 5.35 -1.76 10.19
N PHE A 78 6.38 -2.08 9.37
CA PHE A 78 7.46 -1.14 9.09
C PHE A 78 7.34 -0.50 7.69
N VAL A 79 7.03 -1.28 6.67
CA VAL A 79 7.06 -0.81 5.27
C VAL A 79 5.82 0.01 4.94
N GLU A 80 4.64 -0.46 5.34
CA GLU A 80 3.37 0.24 5.08
C GLU A 80 3.31 1.68 5.63
N PRO A 81 3.65 1.96 6.91
CA PRO A 81 3.67 3.33 7.39
C PRO A 81 4.79 4.17 6.78
N LEU A 82 5.92 3.58 6.39
CA LEU A 82 7.00 4.30 5.69
C LEU A 82 6.54 4.77 4.32
N THR A 83 5.83 3.94 3.55
CA THR A 83 5.31 4.31 2.23
C THR A 83 4.26 5.42 2.34
N LEU A 84 3.35 5.36 3.32
CA LEU A 84 2.41 6.45 3.58
C LEU A 84 3.11 7.73 4.02
N LEU A 85 4.08 7.64 4.92
CA LEU A 85 4.85 8.78 5.39
C LEU A 85 5.61 9.44 4.23
N GLN A 86 6.23 8.66 3.35
CA GLN A 86 6.89 9.15 2.15
C GLN A 86 5.90 9.87 1.23
N ASN A 87 4.74 9.29 0.96
CA ASN A 87 3.71 9.92 0.13
C ASN A 87 3.21 11.25 0.72
N ILE A 88 3.06 11.34 2.05
CA ILE A 88 2.67 12.58 2.74
C ILE A 88 3.82 13.60 2.74
N PHE A 89 5.05 13.19 3.05
CA PHE A 89 6.21 14.10 3.09
C PHE A 89 6.52 14.69 1.73
N ILE A 90 6.50 13.86 0.68
CA ILE A 90 6.70 14.29 -0.71
C ILE A 90 5.55 15.22 -1.12
N GLY A 91 4.31 14.90 -0.74
CA GLY A 91 3.16 15.79 -0.96
C GLY A 91 3.30 17.16 -0.29
N ASN A 92 3.89 17.22 0.91
CA ASN A 92 4.16 18.48 1.62
C ASN A 92 5.40 19.21 1.09
N ALA A 93 6.39 18.51 0.55
CA ALA A 93 7.61 19.10 0.00
C ALA A 93 7.43 19.66 -1.43
N LEU A 94 6.40 19.20 -2.14
CA LEU A 94 6.07 19.64 -3.51
C LEU A 94 5.00 20.75 -3.56
N LYS A 95 4.52 21.23 -2.40
CA LYS A 95 3.54 22.31 -2.28
C LYS A 95 4.18 23.56 -1.67
#